data_AF-A0A961AVI1-F1
#
_entry.id   AF-A0A961AVI1-F1
#
_cell.length_a   1.000
_cell.length_b   1.000
_cell.length_c   1.000
_cell.angle_alpha   90.00
_cell.angle_beta   90.00
_cell.angle_gamma   90.00
#
_symmetry.space_group_name_H-M   'P 1'
#
loop_
_entity.id
_entity.type
_entity.pdbx_description
1 polymer ?
#
loop_
_entity_poly.entity_id
_entity_poly.type
_entity_poly.pdbx_seq_one_letter_code
_entity_poly.pdbx_strand_id
1 'polypeptide(L)'
;MKRLTTPLLAWTLVMSCGLGIPPQEALAIPNVFIGGGFIGPIVPSQPVFNANLTTAFLSIDHWKTGDFPGPWRPATTVGDEELRSMARVPILFGAVPDSVMARREARCDVREIVITYLDAATFFPYLSGGEKTREQRENGEARRAEFDARWQELDRALRQRLEAGCGQTGELSVAGRRDPLRVAYTDYAWEDFRLRLARRPHHSIALHLSRLSEPAPGWIEEDIADLDKRERADLLAERVQHNERDEPVITGVPIFDQGFTPYCGVHALAMVAHYHGLRLLPGELAAGAEFKNTGSARGSRILDLYRAVGEELDLDFSHSARFDARRAGRALRDGFPVIVWRRVALEREKAHAELAARFAAEPNLAAAVPPLDPDTLSELPDRKKTGSPSHASVIIGIDEQAGTVIYLELWGTGSGVCRMRIEELEATAYASFFYAL
;
A
#
# COMPACT_ATOMS: atom_id res chain seq x y z
N MET A 1 -46.09 -35.23 -59.84
CA MET A 1 -45.46 -34.38 -60.88
C MET A 1 -45.17 -33.00 -60.28
N LYS A 2 -43.92 -32.52 -60.45
CA LYS A 2 -43.44 -31.12 -60.65
C LYS A 2 -44.25 -29.96 -60.01
N ARG A 3 -43.69 -28.93 -59.37
CA ARG A 3 -42.32 -28.39 -59.19
C ARG A 3 -42.39 -27.20 -58.22
N LEU A 4 -41.30 -26.98 -57.48
CA LEU A 4 -40.61 -25.71 -57.12
C LEU A 4 -41.42 -24.43 -56.86
N THR A 5 -41.21 -23.82 -55.69
CA THR A 5 -40.42 -22.56 -55.57
C THR A 5 -40.11 -22.22 -54.10
N THR A 6 -38.82 -22.15 -53.79
CA THR A 6 -38.19 -21.43 -52.66
C THR A 6 -38.24 -19.92 -52.94
N PRO A 7 -38.09 -19.01 -51.94
CA PRO A 7 -36.73 -18.69 -51.47
C PRO A 7 -36.56 -18.26 -49.99
N LEU A 8 -35.31 -18.45 -49.53
CA LEU A 8 -34.52 -17.58 -48.65
C LEU A 8 -35.03 -17.32 -47.22
N LEU A 9 -34.82 -18.30 -46.33
CA LEU A 9 -34.55 -18.01 -44.92
C LEU A 9 -33.06 -17.67 -44.77
N ALA A 10 -32.79 -16.38 -44.61
CA ALA A 10 -31.47 -15.86 -44.26
C ALA A 10 -31.06 -16.39 -42.88
N TRP A 11 -30.00 -17.19 -42.88
CA TRP A 11 -29.26 -17.56 -41.68
C TRP A 11 -28.65 -16.31 -41.07
N THR A 12 -29.18 -15.86 -39.93
CA THR A 12 -28.43 -14.93 -39.08
C THR A 12 -27.51 -15.78 -38.22
N LEU A 13 -26.35 -16.11 -38.78
CA LEU A 13 -25.22 -16.64 -38.05
C LEU A 13 -24.73 -15.49 -37.15
N VAL A 14 -25.20 -15.42 -35.90
CA VAL A 14 -24.55 -14.59 -34.88
C VAL A 14 -23.24 -15.29 -34.57
N MET A 15 -22.20 -14.95 -35.35
CA MET A 15 -20.82 -15.18 -34.97
C MET A 15 -20.56 -14.26 -33.77
N SER A 16 -20.88 -14.75 -32.58
CA SER A 16 -20.28 -14.26 -31.35
C SER A 16 -18.80 -14.62 -31.40
N CYS A 17 -18.01 -13.77 -32.07
CA CYS A 17 -16.59 -13.64 -31.84
C CYS A 17 -16.42 -13.21 -30.39
N GLY A 18 -16.43 -14.19 -29.48
CA GLY A 18 -15.83 -14.06 -28.18
C GLY A 18 -14.36 -13.76 -28.44
N LEU A 19 -14.00 -12.48 -28.44
CA LEU A 19 -12.66 -12.06 -28.11
C LEU A 19 -12.45 -12.47 -26.65
N GLY A 20 -12.14 -13.75 -26.46
CA GLY A 20 -11.50 -14.24 -25.26
C GLY A 20 -10.19 -13.49 -25.17
N ILE A 21 -10.20 -12.39 -24.42
CA ILE A 21 -8.98 -11.89 -23.81
C ILE A 21 -8.57 -13.02 -22.87
N PRO A 22 -7.49 -13.78 -23.15
CA PRO A 22 -7.02 -14.75 -22.18
C PRO A 22 -6.78 -13.98 -20.88
N PRO A 23 -7.15 -14.52 -19.71
CA PRO A 23 -6.70 -13.93 -18.45
C PRO A 23 -5.18 -13.78 -18.58
N GLN A 24 -4.69 -12.55 -18.43
CA GLN A 24 -3.26 -12.32 -18.31
C GLN A 24 -2.80 -13.17 -17.13
N GLU A 25 -2.06 -14.24 -17.40
CA GLU A 25 -1.31 -14.97 -16.40
C GLU A 25 -0.30 -13.98 -15.80
N ALA A 26 -0.69 -13.32 -14.72
CA ALA A 26 0.22 -12.58 -13.87
C ALA A 26 1.07 -13.61 -13.12
N LEU A 27 2.08 -14.12 -13.80
CA LEU A 27 3.25 -14.70 -13.15
C LEU A 27 3.80 -13.59 -12.25
N ALA A 28 3.60 -13.68 -10.94
CA ALA A 28 4.49 -13.02 -9.99
C ALA A 28 5.86 -13.67 -10.19
N ILE A 29 6.68 -13.08 -11.05
CA ILE A 29 7.99 -13.60 -11.42
C ILE A 29 8.90 -13.46 -10.20
N PRO A 30 9.40 -14.57 -9.61
CA PRO A 30 10.61 -14.49 -8.81
C PRO A 30 11.75 -14.03 -9.73
N ASN A 31 12.41 -12.92 -9.40
CA ASN A 31 13.51 -12.37 -10.20
C ASN A 31 14.59 -13.45 -10.46
N VAL A 32 14.58 -14.03 -11.66
CA VAL A 32 15.72 -14.73 -12.24
C VAL A 32 16.57 -13.67 -12.93
N PHE A 33 17.66 -13.28 -12.28
CA PHE A 33 18.72 -12.47 -12.87
C PHE A 33 19.54 -13.33 -13.82
N ILE A 34 19.42 -13.10 -15.13
CA ILE A 34 20.50 -13.37 -16.09
C ILE A 34 20.83 -12.04 -16.77
N GLY A 35 22.13 -11.71 -16.75
CA GLY A 35 22.70 -10.45 -17.17
C GLY A 35 22.23 -9.96 -18.54
N GLY A 36 21.97 -8.66 -18.59
CA GLY A 36 21.51 -7.93 -19.77
C GLY A 36 20.75 -6.72 -19.28
N GLY A 37 21.34 -5.53 -19.42
CA GLY A 37 20.82 -4.30 -18.86
C GLY A 37 19.34 -4.09 -19.16
N PHE A 38 18.53 -3.95 -18.12
CA PHE A 38 17.25 -3.29 -18.24
C PHE A 38 17.51 -1.77 -18.33
N ILE A 39 17.84 -1.34 -19.53
CA ILE A 39 17.50 0.01 -19.98
C ILE A 39 15.97 0.00 -20.06
N GLY A 40 15.31 0.34 -18.93
CA GLY A 40 14.01 0.99 -19.03
C GLY A 40 14.20 2.21 -19.94
N PRO A 41 13.29 2.48 -20.88
CA PRO A 41 13.57 3.37 -22.00
C PRO A 41 14.10 4.71 -21.50
N ILE A 42 15.21 5.17 -22.07
CA ILE A 42 15.36 6.59 -22.33
C ILE A 42 14.14 6.92 -23.20
N VAL A 43 13.04 7.38 -22.58
CA VAL A 43 11.82 7.70 -23.31
C VAL A 43 12.11 8.98 -24.10
N PRO A 44 12.12 8.93 -25.44
CA PRO A 44 12.20 10.13 -26.25
C PRO A 44 10.94 10.95 -26.02
N SER A 45 11.14 12.25 -25.85
CA SER A 45 10.12 13.30 -25.79
C SER A 45 8.87 13.02 -26.64
N GLN A 46 7.73 12.80 -25.98
CA GLN A 46 6.43 13.01 -26.61
C GLN A 46 5.83 14.35 -26.12
N PRO A 47 5.15 15.12 -27.00
CA PRO A 47 5.04 16.58 -26.86
C PRO A 47 4.20 17.08 -25.67
N VAL A 48 3.41 16.21 -25.03
CA VAL A 48 2.56 16.55 -23.87
C VAL A 48 3.23 16.20 -22.54
N PHE A 49 4.29 15.38 -22.54
CA PHE A 49 4.87 14.80 -21.31
C PHE A 49 6.13 15.50 -20.79
N ASN A 50 6.51 16.62 -21.40
CA ASN A 50 7.44 17.62 -20.83
C ASN A 50 6.71 18.93 -20.45
N ALA A 51 5.38 18.92 -20.43
CA ALA A 51 4.61 20.09 -20.04
C ALA A 51 4.81 20.34 -18.55
N ASN A 52 5.12 21.58 -18.20
CA ASN A 52 5.06 22.03 -16.82
C ASN A 52 3.58 22.25 -16.45
N LEU A 53 3.04 21.38 -15.59
CA LEU A 53 1.63 21.42 -15.18
C LEU A 53 1.43 22.07 -13.81
N THR A 54 2.44 22.75 -13.27
CA THR A 54 2.38 23.39 -11.94
C THR A 54 1.17 24.30 -11.80
N THR A 55 0.91 25.19 -12.77
CA THR A 55 -0.24 26.10 -12.73
C THR A 55 -1.58 25.37 -12.76
N ALA A 56 -1.69 24.26 -13.49
CA ALA A 56 -2.92 23.46 -13.48
C ALA A 56 -3.12 22.77 -12.12
N PHE A 57 -2.03 22.31 -11.48
CA PHE A 57 -2.10 21.72 -10.14
C PHE A 57 -2.40 22.75 -9.04
N LEU A 58 -2.22 24.05 -9.33
CA LEU A 58 -2.56 25.18 -8.47
C LEU A 58 -3.78 25.96 -8.98
N SER A 59 -4.68 25.31 -9.72
CA SER A 59 -5.95 25.92 -10.15
C SER A 59 -7.11 25.36 -9.35
N ILE A 60 -7.82 26.23 -8.63
CA ILE A 60 -8.91 25.83 -7.71
C ILE A 60 -10.05 25.09 -8.40
N ASP A 61 -10.28 25.35 -9.69
CA ASP A 61 -11.32 24.67 -10.45
C ASP A 61 -11.03 23.17 -10.58
N HIS A 62 -9.78 22.78 -10.80
CA HIS A 62 -9.39 21.36 -10.85
C HIS A 62 -9.52 20.68 -9.49
N TRP A 63 -9.35 21.41 -8.38
CA TRP A 63 -9.52 20.86 -7.04
C TRP A 63 -10.99 20.59 -6.69
N LYS A 64 -11.90 21.45 -7.15
CA LYS A 64 -13.37 21.28 -6.96
C LYS A 64 -13.96 20.18 -7.83
N THR A 65 -13.45 19.98 -9.05
CA THR A 65 -13.96 18.92 -9.94
C THR A 65 -13.20 17.61 -9.80
N GLY A 66 -11.94 17.68 -9.38
CA GLY A 66 -10.96 16.60 -9.44
C GLY A 66 -10.46 16.24 -10.84
N ASP A 67 -10.77 17.07 -11.84
CA ASP A 67 -10.35 16.86 -13.23
C ASP A 67 -8.96 17.44 -13.49
N PHE A 68 -7.93 16.86 -12.90
CA PHE A 68 -6.55 17.25 -13.16
C PHE A 68 -6.05 16.73 -14.52
N PRO A 69 -5.22 17.51 -15.25
CA PRO A 69 -4.66 17.05 -16.50
C PRO A 69 -3.74 15.83 -16.33
N GLY A 70 -3.78 14.93 -17.31
CA GLY A 70 -2.95 13.74 -17.37
C GLY A 70 -3.71 12.43 -17.10
N PRO A 71 -3.05 11.28 -17.32
CA PRO A 71 -3.70 9.99 -17.13
C PRO A 71 -3.68 9.60 -15.64
N TRP A 72 -4.86 9.54 -15.03
CA TRP A 72 -5.06 9.07 -13.65
C TRP A 72 -5.60 7.65 -13.63
N ARG A 73 -5.11 6.85 -12.68
CA ARG A 73 -5.60 5.50 -12.40
C ARG A 73 -6.14 5.43 -10.98
N PRO A 74 -7.21 4.67 -10.73
CA PRO A 74 -7.56 4.27 -9.37
C PRO A 74 -6.38 3.53 -8.73
N ALA A 75 -6.13 3.80 -7.45
CA ALA A 75 -5.16 3.06 -6.65
C ALA A 75 -5.90 2.20 -5.61
N THR A 76 -6.28 2.80 -4.48
CA THR A 76 -6.98 2.14 -3.35
C THR A 76 -8.08 3.07 -2.86
N THR A 77 -9.19 2.51 -2.38
CA THR A 77 -10.20 3.26 -1.63
C THR A 77 -9.99 3.04 -0.13
N VAL A 78 -10.00 4.12 0.65
CA VAL A 78 -9.89 4.12 2.12
C VAL A 78 -11.13 4.77 2.69
N GLY A 79 -12.05 3.99 3.25
CA GLY A 79 -13.35 4.51 3.69
C GLY A 79 -14.09 5.18 2.53
N ASP A 80 -14.44 6.46 2.70
CA ASP A 80 -15.07 7.30 1.68
C ASP A 80 -14.07 8.07 0.80
N GLU A 81 -12.76 7.86 0.99
CA GLU A 81 -11.70 8.49 0.21
C GLU A 81 -11.22 7.60 -0.95
N GLU A 82 -11.20 8.15 -2.17
CA GLU A 82 -10.60 7.53 -3.35
C GLU A 82 -9.16 8.02 -3.51
N LEU A 83 -8.20 7.09 -3.50
CA LEU A 83 -6.83 7.39 -3.91
C LEU A 83 -6.67 7.16 -5.41
N ARG A 84 -6.13 8.17 -6.10
CA ARG A 84 -5.75 8.08 -7.51
C ARG A 84 -4.27 8.33 -7.67
N SER A 85 -3.62 7.59 -8.56
CA SER A 85 -2.22 7.79 -8.92
C SER A 85 -2.09 8.20 -10.38
N MET A 86 -1.15 9.09 -10.68
CA MET A 86 -0.84 9.42 -12.07
C MET A 86 -0.08 8.26 -12.72
N ALA A 87 -0.59 7.77 -13.85
CA ALA A 87 0.07 6.74 -14.64
C ALA A 87 1.33 7.25 -15.35
N ARG A 88 1.43 8.56 -15.55
CA ARG A 88 2.58 9.26 -16.12
C ARG A 88 2.72 10.62 -15.45
N VAL A 89 3.92 10.90 -14.96
CA VAL A 89 4.24 12.06 -14.15
C VAL A 89 4.70 13.25 -15.02
N PRO A 90 4.10 14.44 -14.90
CA PRO A 90 4.49 15.65 -15.63
C PRO A 90 5.63 16.39 -14.91
N ILE A 91 6.10 17.50 -15.49
CA ILE A 91 6.96 18.43 -14.74
C ILE A 91 6.10 19.22 -13.76
N LEU A 92 6.41 19.13 -12.47
CA LEU A 92 5.76 19.88 -11.38
C LEU A 92 6.83 20.60 -10.57
N PHE A 93 6.65 21.90 -10.36
CA PHE A 93 7.62 22.79 -9.72
C PHE A 93 9.03 22.67 -10.36
N GLY A 94 9.03 22.48 -11.69
CA GLY A 94 10.21 22.40 -12.55
C GLY A 94 11.05 21.12 -12.42
N ALA A 95 10.58 20.11 -11.71
CA ALA A 95 11.22 18.80 -11.63
C ALA A 95 10.21 17.71 -12.08
N VAL A 96 10.73 16.60 -12.58
CA VAL A 96 9.91 15.41 -12.85
C VAL A 96 9.84 14.62 -11.54
N PRO A 97 8.66 14.43 -10.93
CA PRO A 97 8.53 13.63 -9.72
C PRO A 97 8.60 12.13 -10.03
N ASP A 98 8.91 11.33 -9.01
CA ASP A 98 8.83 9.86 -9.08
C ASP A 98 7.36 9.39 -9.07
N SER A 99 6.50 10.07 -8.32
CA SER A 99 5.06 9.76 -8.26
C SER A 99 4.20 10.97 -7.90
N VAL A 100 2.93 10.90 -8.30
CA VAL A 100 1.90 11.88 -7.94
C VAL A 100 0.63 11.13 -7.55
N MET A 101 0.12 11.40 -6.35
CA MET A 101 -1.09 10.81 -5.81
C MET A 101 -2.08 11.89 -5.41
N ALA A 102 -3.37 11.66 -5.62
CA ALA A 102 -4.45 12.52 -5.18
C ALA A 102 -5.37 11.76 -4.23
N ARG A 103 -5.76 12.41 -3.13
CA ARG A 103 -6.80 11.96 -2.19
C ARG A 103 -8.08 12.73 -2.48
N ARG A 104 -9.16 12.02 -2.79
CA ARG A 104 -10.45 12.62 -3.11
C ARG A 104 -11.51 12.14 -2.14
N GLU A 105 -12.38 13.04 -1.69
CA GLU A 105 -13.63 12.60 -1.08
C GLU A 105 -14.60 12.08 -2.16
N ALA A 106 -15.49 11.16 -1.77
CA ALA A 106 -16.54 10.62 -2.63
C ALA A 106 -17.41 11.67 -3.35
N ARG A 107 -17.46 12.92 -2.85
CA ARG A 107 -18.29 14.03 -3.38
C ARG A 107 -17.56 15.01 -4.31
N CYS A 108 -16.42 14.59 -4.88
CA CYS A 108 -15.66 15.23 -5.97
C CYS A 108 -14.55 16.22 -5.58
N ASP A 109 -14.47 16.66 -4.33
CA ASP A 109 -13.40 17.55 -3.86
C ASP A 109 -12.08 16.79 -3.62
N VAL A 110 -10.99 17.30 -4.18
CA VAL A 110 -9.64 16.83 -3.87
C VAL A 110 -9.21 17.47 -2.55
N ARG A 111 -8.85 16.64 -1.57
CA ARG A 111 -8.34 17.08 -0.27
C ARG A 111 -6.85 17.37 -0.32
N GLU A 112 -6.12 16.47 -0.98
CA GLU A 112 -4.66 16.51 -0.96
C GLU A 112 -4.09 15.94 -2.25
N ILE A 113 -3.00 16.56 -2.71
CA ILE A 113 -2.12 15.97 -3.73
C ILE A 113 -0.74 15.82 -3.12
N VAL A 114 -0.20 14.59 -3.15
CA VAL A 114 1.15 14.27 -2.71
C VAL A 114 2.02 14.05 -3.94
N ILE A 115 3.07 14.86 -4.08
CA ILE A 115 4.06 14.79 -5.16
C ILE A 115 5.36 14.31 -4.55
N THR A 116 5.81 13.10 -4.88
CA THR A 116 7.08 12.54 -4.40
C THR A 116 8.15 12.74 -5.46
N TYR A 117 9.20 13.48 -5.15
CA TYR A 117 10.29 13.79 -6.09
C TYR A 117 11.45 12.82 -6.04
N LEU A 118 11.66 12.22 -4.88
CA LEU A 118 12.70 11.23 -4.67
C LEU A 118 12.27 10.34 -3.51
N ASP A 119 12.36 9.02 -3.69
CA ASP A 119 12.12 8.04 -2.64
C ASP A 119 13.20 6.95 -2.67
N ALA A 120 13.78 6.65 -1.51
CA ALA A 120 14.70 5.54 -1.36
C ALA A 120 14.06 4.22 -1.80
N ALA A 121 12.75 4.03 -1.55
CA ALA A 121 11.96 2.86 -1.90
C ALA A 121 11.98 2.52 -3.41
N THR A 122 12.00 3.54 -4.25
CA THR A 122 11.98 3.40 -5.72
C THR A 122 13.38 3.50 -6.32
N PHE A 123 14.29 4.21 -5.67
CA PHE A 123 15.65 4.43 -6.16
C PHE A 123 16.55 3.21 -6.00
N PHE A 124 16.52 2.55 -4.83
CA PHE A 124 17.37 1.40 -4.56
C PHE A 124 16.70 0.08 -5.00
N PRO A 125 17.44 -0.80 -5.71
CA PRO A 125 16.89 -2.09 -6.07
C PRO A 125 16.74 -3.01 -4.86
N TYR A 126 15.76 -3.91 -4.91
CA TYR A 126 15.63 -4.94 -3.89
C TYR A 126 16.81 -5.94 -3.93
N LEU A 127 17.58 -6.01 -2.85
CA LEU A 127 18.66 -6.96 -2.65
C LEU A 127 18.35 -7.91 -1.50
N SER A 128 17.84 -9.11 -1.81
CA SER A 128 17.49 -10.12 -0.81
C SER A 128 18.68 -10.51 0.09
N GLY A 129 18.56 -10.19 1.38
CA GLY A 129 19.61 -10.42 2.38
C GLY A 129 20.76 -9.40 2.33
N GLY A 130 20.57 -8.26 1.65
CA GLY A 130 21.50 -7.13 1.60
C GLY A 130 22.74 -7.36 0.72
N GLU A 131 23.72 -6.47 0.90
CA GLU A 131 25.00 -6.45 0.18
C GLU A 131 25.97 -7.50 0.75
N LYS A 132 26.09 -8.65 0.09
CA LYS A 132 26.88 -9.80 0.57
C LYS A 132 28.31 -9.79 0.03
N THR A 133 28.50 -9.41 -1.22
CA THR A 133 29.83 -9.39 -1.87
C THR A 133 30.51 -8.03 -1.72
N ARG A 134 31.82 -7.99 -1.95
CA ARG A 134 32.58 -6.72 -1.96
C ARG A 134 32.09 -5.78 -3.06
N GLU A 135 31.90 -6.29 -4.26
CA GLU A 135 31.36 -5.55 -5.40
C GLU A 135 29.98 -4.96 -5.11
N GLN A 136 29.08 -5.73 -4.46
CA GLN A 136 27.77 -5.22 -4.05
C GLN A 136 27.88 -4.07 -3.05
N ARG A 137 28.85 -4.12 -2.13
CA ARG A 137 29.09 -3.03 -1.17
C ARG A 137 29.64 -1.78 -1.85
N GLU A 138 30.62 -1.92 -2.73
CA GLU A 138 31.21 -0.81 -3.50
C GLU A 138 30.16 -0.15 -4.42
N ASN A 139 29.35 -0.96 -5.14
CA ASN A 139 28.23 -0.46 -5.94
C ASN A 139 27.16 0.21 -5.07
N GLY A 140 26.85 -0.37 -3.91
CA GLY A 140 25.92 0.20 -2.94
C GLY A 140 26.38 1.55 -2.41
N GLU A 141 27.66 1.70 -2.09
CA GLU A 141 28.27 2.96 -1.65
C GLU A 141 28.17 4.04 -2.74
N ALA A 142 28.51 3.70 -3.98
CA ALA A 142 28.37 4.61 -5.11
C ALA A 142 26.90 5.04 -5.33
N ARG A 143 25.95 4.11 -5.22
CA ARG A 143 24.51 4.39 -5.32
C ARG A 143 24.00 5.28 -4.19
N ARG A 144 24.47 5.07 -2.95
CA ARG A 144 24.14 5.94 -1.82
C ARG A 144 24.65 7.36 -2.04
N ALA A 145 25.89 7.51 -2.52
CA ALA A 145 26.45 8.82 -2.86
C ALA A 145 25.67 9.52 -4.01
N GLU A 146 25.24 8.75 -5.02
CA GLU A 146 24.38 9.26 -6.11
C GLU A 146 23.04 9.76 -5.55
N PHE A 147 22.40 8.98 -4.68
CA PHE A 147 21.14 9.34 -4.02
C PHE A 147 21.29 10.64 -3.23
N ASP A 148 22.34 10.74 -2.41
CA ASP A 148 22.57 11.91 -1.56
C ASP A 148 22.83 13.17 -2.39
N ALA A 149 23.60 13.06 -3.48
CA ALA A 149 23.84 14.18 -4.39
C ALA A 149 22.54 14.66 -5.05
N ARG A 150 21.71 13.72 -5.55
CA ARG A 150 20.39 14.03 -6.11
C ARG A 150 19.45 14.65 -5.09
N TRP A 151 19.44 14.12 -3.87
CA TRP A 151 18.63 14.65 -2.78
C TRP A 151 19.01 16.11 -2.48
N GLN A 152 20.30 16.41 -2.36
CA GLN A 152 20.77 17.78 -2.08
C GLN A 152 20.45 18.76 -3.22
N GLU A 153 20.58 18.31 -4.47
CA GLU A 153 20.24 19.12 -5.64
C GLU A 153 18.74 19.42 -5.70
N LEU A 154 17.89 18.39 -5.56
CA LEU A 154 16.44 18.52 -5.57
C LEU A 154 15.93 19.37 -4.40
N ASP A 155 16.44 19.15 -3.18
CA ASP A 155 16.07 19.94 -1.99
C ASP A 155 16.31 21.44 -2.22
N ARG A 156 17.52 21.77 -2.71
CA ARG A 156 17.90 23.15 -2.98
C ARG A 156 17.05 23.76 -4.09
N ALA A 157 16.88 23.06 -5.20
CA ALA A 157 16.16 23.56 -6.36
C ALA A 157 14.66 23.77 -6.07
N LEU A 158 14.02 22.81 -5.39
CA LEU A 158 12.62 22.91 -5.02
C LEU A 158 12.38 24.07 -4.05
N ARG A 159 13.20 24.20 -3.01
CA ARG A 159 13.08 25.32 -2.06
C ARG A 159 13.20 26.66 -2.75
N GLN A 160 14.23 26.87 -3.58
CA GLN A 160 14.40 28.12 -4.31
C GLN A 160 13.19 28.45 -5.19
N ARG A 161 12.59 27.44 -5.84
CA ARG A 161 11.40 27.64 -6.69
C ARG A 161 10.13 27.90 -5.90
N LEU A 162 9.94 27.20 -4.78
CA LEU A 162 8.81 27.42 -3.89
C LEU A 162 8.89 28.81 -3.27
N GLU A 163 10.06 29.22 -2.77
CA GLU A 163 10.29 30.56 -2.22
C GLU A 163 10.07 31.65 -3.28
N ALA A 164 10.65 31.48 -4.47
CA ALA A 164 10.47 32.43 -5.58
C ALA A 164 9.02 32.51 -6.07
N GLY A 165 8.32 31.38 -6.14
CA GLY A 165 6.95 31.33 -6.63
C GLY A 165 5.91 31.79 -5.61
N CYS A 166 6.13 31.52 -4.32
CA CYS A 166 5.26 32.00 -3.25
C CYS A 166 5.58 33.43 -2.81
N GLY A 167 6.75 33.97 -3.21
CA GLY A 167 7.20 35.31 -2.82
C GLY A 167 7.59 35.44 -1.34
N GLN A 168 7.74 34.33 -0.62
CA GLN A 168 8.06 34.29 0.80
C GLN A 168 8.93 33.09 1.16
N THR A 169 9.68 33.21 2.24
CA THR A 169 10.36 32.07 2.86
C THR A 169 9.35 31.15 3.51
N GLY A 170 9.56 29.83 3.43
CA GLY A 170 8.68 28.87 4.06
C GLY A 170 8.79 28.87 5.58
N GLU A 171 7.70 28.51 6.24
CA GLU A 171 7.61 28.40 7.70
C GLU A 171 7.78 26.94 8.13
N LEU A 172 8.44 26.72 9.27
CA LEU A 172 8.60 25.36 9.78
C LEU A 172 7.35 24.92 10.53
N SER A 173 6.83 23.75 10.20
CA SER A 173 5.78 23.09 10.95
C SER A 173 6.11 21.62 11.21
N VAL A 174 5.38 21.01 12.13
CA VAL A 174 5.55 19.60 12.49
C VAL A 174 4.17 18.94 12.56
N ALA A 175 4.06 17.74 12.02
CA ALA A 175 2.88 16.90 12.18
C ALA A 175 3.26 15.55 12.81
N GLY A 176 2.33 14.96 13.56
CA GLY A 176 2.52 13.75 14.37
C GLY A 176 2.98 14.03 15.80
N ARG A 177 2.44 13.27 16.74
CA ARG A 177 2.69 13.39 18.18
C ARG A 177 3.89 12.54 18.62
N ARG A 178 4.15 11.42 17.94
CA ARG A 178 5.16 10.42 18.34
C ARG A 178 6.31 10.34 17.34
N ASP A 179 7.54 10.24 17.84
CA ASP A 179 8.65 9.69 17.04
C ASP A 179 8.39 8.18 16.88
N PRO A 180 8.54 7.53 15.70
CA PRO A 180 8.99 7.98 14.37
C PRO A 180 7.98 8.62 13.39
N LEU A 181 6.73 8.87 13.80
CA LEU A 181 5.69 9.45 12.93
C LEU A 181 5.78 10.97 12.78
N ARG A 182 6.68 11.60 13.55
CA ARG A 182 6.86 13.05 13.55
C ARG A 182 7.56 13.51 12.27
N VAL A 183 6.88 14.32 11.48
CA VAL A 183 7.40 14.86 10.21
C VAL A 183 7.54 16.37 10.30
N ALA A 184 8.74 16.87 10.04
CA ALA A 184 8.97 18.29 9.87
C ALA A 184 8.68 18.70 8.42
N TYR A 185 7.89 19.77 8.28
CA TYR A 185 7.54 20.38 7.01
C TYR A 185 8.13 21.79 6.93
N THR A 186 8.40 22.20 5.70
CA THR A 186 8.52 23.62 5.36
C THR A 186 7.26 23.99 4.57
N ASP A 187 6.40 24.79 5.18
CA ASP A 187 5.11 25.20 4.64
C ASP A 187 5.24 26.51 3.87
N TYR A 188 4.59 26.56 2.71
CA TYR A 188 4.44 27.74 1.88
C TYR A 188 2.96 27.99 1.60
N ALA A 189 2.59 29.24 1.40
CA ALA A 189 1.26 29.64 0.96
C ALA A 189 1.37 30.16 -0.47
N TRP A 190 0.54 29.63 -1.36
CA TRP A 190 0.43 30.07 -2.74
C TRP A 190 -1.03 30.33 -3.06
N GLU A 191 -1.43 31.60 -3.10
CA GLU A 191 -2.82 32.01 -3.34
C GLU A 191 -3.80 31.28 -2.40
N ASP A 192 -4.58 30.33 -2.90
CA ASP A 192 -5.57 29.52 -2.15
C ASP A 192 -5.00 28.17 -1.65
N PHE A 193 -3.69 27.92 -1.80
CA PHE A 193 -3.07 26.62 -1.55
C PHE A 193 -1.98 26.66 -0.48
N ARG A 194 -1.95 25.59 0.33
CA ARG A 194 -0.87 25.27 1.24
C ARG A 194 0.02 24.22 0.58
N LEU A 195 1.30 24.52 0.49
CA LEU A 195 2.33 23.64 -0.06
C LEU A 195 3.27 23.24 1.08
N ARG A 196 3.24 21.98 1.50
CA ARG A 196 4.05 21.48 2.62
C ARG A 196 5.17 20.59 2.09
N LEU A 197 6.40 21.05 2.18
CA LEU A 197 7.58 20.31 1.72
C LEU A 197 8.11 19.42 2.86
N ALA A 198 7.93 18.11 2.74
CA ALA A 198 8.55 17.10 3.60
C ALA A 198 9.97 16.80 3.10
N ARG A 199 10.94 16.92 4.01
CA ARG A 199 12.36 16.70 3.71
C ARG A 199 12.91 15.69 4.69
N ARG A 200 13.19 14.48 4.20
CA ARG A 200 13.79 13.41 5.01
C ARG A 200 15.16 13.07 4.41
N PRO A 201 16.25 13.63 4.96
CA PRO A 201 17.60 13.37 4.47
C PRO A 201 17.84 11.86 4.31
N HIS A 202 18.49 11.48 3.21
CA HIS A 202 18.80 10.08 2.89
C HIS A 202 17.60 9.16 2.68
N HIS A 203 16.37 9.69 2.62
CA HIS A 203 15.16 8.90 2.41
C HIS A 203 14.26 9.45 1.31
N SER A 204 13.74 10.67 1.46
CA SER A 204 12.77 11.19 0.49
C SER A 204 12.61 12.70 0.50
N ILE A 205 12.03 13.21 -0.60
CA ILE A 205 11.54 14.58 -0.74
C ILE A 205 10.13 14.50 -1.32
N ALA A 206 9.14 15.03 -0.60
CA ALA A 206 7.76 15.06 -1.03
C ALA A 206 7.12 16.43 -0.78
N LEU A 207 6.22 16.84 -1.66
CA LEU A 207 5.45 18.07 -1.56
C LEU A 207 3.97 17.73 -1.47
N HIS A 208 3.34 18.16 -0.38
CA HIS A 208 1.92 17.99 -0.14
C HIS A 208 1.19 19.30 -0.48
N LEU A 209 0.21 19.23 -1.36
CA LEU A 209 -0.65 20.34 -1.72
C LEU A 209 -2.00 20.12 -1.04
N SER A 210 -2.58 21.18 -0.52
CA SER A 210 -3.94 21.21 0.04
C SER A 210 -4.51 22.63 -0.10
N ARG A 211 -5.83 22.79 0.06
CA ARG A 211 -6.47 24.11 0.08
C ARG A 211 -6.14 24.83 1.40
N LEU A 212 -5.86 26.13 1.37
CA LEU A 212 -5.59 26.92 2.59
C LEU A 212 -6.79 27.02 3.53
N SER A 213 -8.00 26.99 2.97
CA SER A 213 -9.24 27.01 3.73
C SER A 213 -9.43 25.78 4.61
N GLU A 214 -8.68 24.71 4.34
CA GLU A 214 -8.73 23.48 5.12
C GLU A 214 -7.65 23.49 6.22
N PRO A 215 -7.97 22.93 7.41
CA PRO A 215 -6.97 22.72 8.44
C PRO A 215 -5.83 21.90 7.88
N ALA A 216 -4.62 22.14 8.38
CA ALA A 216 -3.49 21.30 8.01
C ALA A 216 -3.83 19.87 8.44
N PRO A 217 -3.80 18.87 7.54
CA PRO A 217 -4.25 17.53 7.88
C PRO A 217 -3.40 17.01 9.04
N GLY A 218 -4.08 16.65 10.13
CA GLY A 218 -3.51 15.81 11.18
C GLY A 218 -3.30 14.39 10.64
N TRP A 219 -2.59 13.57 11.41
CA TRP A 219 -2.42 12.15 11.06
C TRP A 219 -3.65 11.32 11.32
N ILE A 220 -4.56 11.79 12.17
CA ILE A 220 -5.77 11.07 12.54
C ILE A 220 -6.96 11.76 11.86
N GLU A 221 -7.86 10.98 11.29
CA GLU A 221 -9.17 11.43 10.84
C GLU A 221 -9.90 12.20 11.94
N GLU A 222 -10.43 13.38 11.62
CA GLU A 222 -11.11 14.26 12.60
C GLU A 222 -12.26 13.53 13.30
N ASP A 223 -13.12 12.84 12.54
CA ASP A 223 -14.24 12.05 13.05
C ASP A 223 -13.81 10.89 13.97
N ILE A 224 -12.55 10.47 13.93
CA ILE A 224 -11.97 9.40 14.76
C ILE A 224 -11.16 9.98 15.93
N ALA A 225 -10.61 11.18 15.77
CA ALA A 225 -9.84 11.88 16.79
C ALA A 225 -10.73 12.39 17.93
N ASP A 226 -11.99 12.71 17.63
CA ASP A 226 -12.94 13.25 18.61
C ASP A 226 -13.70 12.16 19.40
N LEU A 227 -13.61 10.89 19.00
CA LEU A 227 -14.30 9.78 19.67
C LEU A 227 -13.65 9.43 21.01
N ASP A 228 -14.47 9.20 22.02
CA ASP A 228 -14.00 8.58 23.26
C ASP A 228 -13.76 7.06 23.09
N LYS A 229 -13.20 6.43 24.12
CA LYS A 229 -12.86 4.99 24.09
C LYS A 229 -14.09 4.09 23.86
N ARG A 230 -15.26 4.49 24.36
CA ARG A 230 -16.51 3.71 24.21
C ARG A 230 -17.08 3.91 22.81
N GLU A 231 -17.18 5.14 22.33
CA GLU A 231 -17.66 5.45 20.99
C GLU A 231 -16.79 4.76 19.92
N ARG A 232 -15.47 4.74 20.14
CA ARG A 232 -14.56 4.01 19.28
C ARG A 232 -14.77 2.49 19.35
N ALA A 233 -15.04 1.93 20.52
CA ALA A 233 -15.38 0.51 20.64
C ALA A 233 -16.68 0.16 19.90
N ASP A 234 -17.70 1.00 20.01
CA ASP A 234 -18.98 0.84 19.32
C ASP A 234 -18.78 0.90 17.79
N LEU A 235 -18.01 1.87 17.29
CA LEU A 235 -17.64 1.97 15.87
C LEU A 235 -16.90 0.73 15.36
N LEU A 236 -15.95 0.19 16.15
CA LEU A 236 -15.22 -1.01 15.77
C LEU A 236 -16.11 -2.26 15.76
N ALA A 237 -17.05 -2.36 16.71
CA ALA A 237 -18.02 -3.45 16.74
C ALA A 237 -18.94 -3.45 15.51
N GLU A 238 -19.36 -2.28 15.03
CA GLU A 238 -20.17 -2.15 13.80
C GLU A 238 -19.45 -2.66 12.54
N ARG A 239 -18.11 -2.65 12.53
CA ARG A 239 -17.29 -3.12 11.42
C ARG A 239 -17.04 -4.63 11.44
N VAL A 240 -17.42 -5.31 12.52
CA VAL A 240 -17.35 -6.78 12.66
C VAL A 240 -18.62 -7.41 12.12
N GLN A 241 -18.51 -8.08 10.98
CA GLN A 241 -19.54 -8.94 10.45
C GLN A 241 -19.35 -10.37 10.96
N HIS A 242 -20.41 -11.17 10.90
CA HIS A 242 -20.38 -12.58 11.26
C HIS A 242 -20.72 -13.42 10.04
N ASN A 243 -19.96 -14.50 9.82
CA ASN A 243 -20.26 -15.45 8.76
C ASN A 243 -21.44 -16.36 9.14
N GLU A 244 -21.81 -17.31 8.26
CA GLU A 244 -22.91 -18.26 8.50
C GLU A 244 -22.75 -19.12 9.76
N ARG A 245 -21.54 -19.21 10.32
CA ARG A 245 -21.21 -19.97 11.54
C ARG A 245 -21.01 -19.08 12.77
N ASP A 246 -21.42 -17.83 12.67
CA ASP A 246 -21.28 -16.82 13.73
C ASP A 246 -19.82 -16.51 14.09
N GLU A 247 -18.92 -16.58 13.10
CA GLU A 247 -17.50 -16.30 13.28
C GLU A 247 -17.14 -14.89 12.74
N PRO A 248 -16.26 -14.14 13.41
CA PRO A 248 -16.01 -12.73 13.13
C PRO A 248 -15.20 -12.52 11.83
N VAL A 249 -15.63 -11.55 11.04
CA VAL A 249 -14.95 -11.03 9.86
C VAL A 249 -15.02 -9.50 9.87
N ILE A 250 -13.87 -8.86 10.03
CA ILE A 250 -13.74 -7.41 9.97
C ILE A 250 -13.85 -6.96 8.52
N THR A 251 -14.62 -5.90 8.31
CA THR A 251 -14.79 -5.23 7.01
C THR A 251 -14.20 -3.83 7.02
N GLY A 252 -14.00 -3.24 5.84
CA GLY A 252 -13.53 -1.86 5.72
C GLY A 252 -12.02 -1.63 5.95
N VAL A 253 -11.22 -2.68 6.11
CA VAL A 253 -9.75 -2.55 6.11
C VAL A 253 -9.29 -2.27 4.66
N PRO A 254 -8.63 -1.13 4.38
CA PRO A 254 -8.17 -0.82 3.04
C PRO A 254 -7.02 -1.75 2.64
N ILE A 255 -6.87 -2.00 1.34
CA ILE A 255 -5.78 -2.83 0.79
C ILE A 255 -4.82 -1.93 0.02
N PHE A 256 -3.58 -1.85 0.50
CA PHE A 256 -2.49 -1.17 -0.19
C PHE A 256 -1.62 -2.20 -0.92
N ASP A 257 -1.58 -2.16 -2.25
CA ASP A 257 -0.69 -3.00 -3.04
C ASP A 257 0.77 -2.63 -2.73
N GLN A 258 1.57 -3.64 -2.37
CA GLN A 258 3.00 -3.46 -2.08
C GLN A 258 3.80 -3.11 -3.34
N GLY A 259 3.34 -3.56 -4.50
CA GLY A 259 4.08 -3.48 -5.76
C GLY A 259 5.50 -4.06 -5.61
N PHE A 260 6.49 -3.28 -6.03
CA PHE A 260 7.91 -3.69 -6.03
C PHE A 260 8.68 -3.27 -4.78
N THR A 261 8.02 -2.70 -3.78
CA THR A 261 8.67 -2.18 -2.58
C THR A 261 8.95 -3.32 -1.58
N PRO A 262 10.02 -3.29 -0.76
CA PRO A 262 10.37 -4.44 0.07
C PRO A 262 9.88 -4.41 1.52
N TYR A 263 8.89 -3.57 1.83
CA TYR A 263 8.40 -3.37 3.19
C TYR A 263 6.95 -3.86 3.36
N CYS A 264 6.73 -5.17 3.20
CA CYS A 264 5.42 -5.80 3.41
C CYS A 264 4.87 -5.53 4.82
N GLY A 265 5.75 -5.56 5.85
CA GLY A 265 5.38 -5.21 7.22
C GLY A 265 4.88 -3.77 7.37
N VAL A 266 5.38 -2.82 6.57
CA VAL A 266 4.88 -1.43 6.61
C VAL A 266 3.55 -1.31 5.87
N HIS A 267 3.33 -2.04 4.78
CA HIS A 267 2.03 -2.05 4.10
C HIS A 267 0.95 -2.66 4.99
N ALA A 268 1.22 -3.81 5.62
CA ALA A 268 0.30 -4.40 6.59
C ALA A 268 -0.01 -3.44 7.75
N LEU A 269 1.00 -2.70 8.24
CA LEU A 269 0.80 -1.66 9.24
C LEU A 269 -0.09 -0.54 8.71
N ALA A 270 0.16 -0.05 7.49
CA ALA A 270 -0.63 1.02 6.87
C ALA A 270 -2.10 0.63 6.79
N MET A 271 -2.42 -0.61 6.39
CA MET A 271 -3.80 -1.09 6.31
C MET A 271 -4.50 -1.04 7.67
N VAL A 272 -3.87 -1.57 8.71
CA VAL A 272 -4.44 -1.59 10.07
C VAL A 272 -4.51 -0.19 10.66
N ALA A 273 -3.49 0.64 10.42
CA ALA A 273 -3.45 2.01 10.92
C ALA A 273 -4.54 2.88 10.26
N HIS A 274 -4.73 2.78 8.94
CA HIS A 274 -5.81 3.46 8.21
C HIS A 274 -7.18 2.98 8.67
N TYR A 275 -7.36 1.68 8.89
CA TYR A 275 -8.58 1.16 9.47
C TYR A 275 -8.93 1.84 10.81
N HIS A 276 -7.94 2.19 11.61
CA HIS A 276 -8.10 2.94 12.86
C HIS A 276 -8.05 4.47 12.71
N GLY A 277 -8.07 5.00 11.49
CA GLY A 277 -8.15 6.43 11.20
C GLY A 277 -6.81 7.14 10.96
N LEU A 278 -5.68 6.42 10.87
CA LEU A 278 -4.39 7.04 10.52
C LEU A 278 -4.29 7.31 9.01
N ARG A 279 -3.99 8.54 8.60
CA ARG A 279 -3.93 8.98 7.19
C ARG A 279 -2.56 8.90 6.52
N LEU A 280 -1.60 8.17 7.08
CA LEU A 280 -0.25 8.04 6.52
C LEU A 280 -0.15 6.87 5.54
N LEU A 281 0.30 7.12 4.31
CA LEU A 281 0.49 6.08 3.29
C LEU A 281 1.72 5.20 3.59
N PRO A 282 1.82 4.00 2.97
CA PRO A 282 2.95 3.10 3.19
C PRO A 282 4.33 3.75 3.02
N GLY A 283 4.52 4.64 2.04
CA GLY A 283 5.79 5.33 1.83
C GLY A 283 6.16 6.29 2.98
N GLU A 284 5.17 6.97 3.56
CA GLU A 284 5.36 7.91 4.67
C GLU A 284 5.71 7.17 5.97
N LEU A 285 5.09 6.00 6.18
CA LEU A 285 5.39 5.08 7.27
C LEU A 285 6.76 4.43 7.09
N ALA A 286 7.13 4.00 5.88
CA ALA A 286 8.45 3.43 5.58
C ALA A 286 9.56 4.44 5.90
N ALA A 287 9.32 5.69 5.54
CA ALA A 287 10.20 6.79 5.88
C ALA A 287 10.30 7.02 7.39
N GLY A 288 9.22 6.82 8.15
CA GLY A 288 9.23 6.91 9.61
C GLY A 288 10.08 5.81 10.23
N ALA A 289 9.95 4.56 9.75
CA ALA A 289 10.79 3.46 10.20
C ALA A 289 12.26 3.53 9.71
N GLU A 290 12.68 4.63 9.06
CA GLU A 290 14.03 4.82 8.54
C GLU A 290 14.48 3.68 7.61
N PHE A 291 13.56 3.19 6.78
CA PHE A 291 13.90 2.16 5.80
C PHE A 291 14.88 2.69 4.76
N LYS A 292 16.12 2.19 4.77
CA LYS A 292 17.16 2.60 3.81
C LYS A 292 17.09 1.86 2.47
N ASN A 293 16.07 1.02 2.29
CA ASN A 293 15.77 0.28 1.08
C ASN A 293 16.92 -0.52 0.43
N THR A 294 17.83 -1.10 1.22
CA THR A 294 18.92 -1.96 0.71
C THR A 294 18.48 -3.42 0.53
N GLY A 295 17.20 -3.66 0.28
CA GLY A 295 16.58 -4.99 0.31
C GLY A 295 16.61 -5.73 1.65
N SER A 296 16.82 -4.99 2.74
CA SER A 296 16.74 -5.52 4.10
C SER A 296 16.03 -4.52 5.00
N ALA A 297 15.15 -5.03 5.88
CA ALA A 297 14.62 -4.26 7.01
C ALA A 297 15.65 -4.11 8.15
N ARG A 298 16.85 -4.67 8.01
CA ARG A 298 17.89 -4.60 9.04
C ARG A 298 18.29 -3.15 9.28
N GLY A 299 18.24 -2.73 10.55
CA GLY A 299 18.54 -1.35 10.95
C GLY A 299 17.36 -0.40 10.78
N SER A 300 16.21 -0.87 10.28
CA SER A 300 14.96 -0.10 10.37
C SER A 300 14.43 -0.11 11.81
N ARG A 301 13.64 0.91 12.13
CA ARG A 301 12.91 1.08 13.39
C ARG A 301 11.48 0.53 13.30
N ILE A 302 11.26 -0.53 12.53
CA ILE A 302 9.91 -1.02 12.24
C ILE A 302 9.10 -1.38 13.50
N LEU A 303 9.72 -1.93 14.55
CA LEU A 303 8.99 -2.22 15.80
C LEU A 303 8.65 -0.96 16.59
N ASP A 304 9.53 0.04 16.59
CA ASP A 304 9.24 1.35 17.19
C ASP A 304 8.11 2.04 16.42
N LEU A 305 8.09 1.91 15.08
CA LEU A 305 7.02 2.42 14.23
C LEU A 305 5.66 1.80 14.58
N TYR A 306 5.58 0.47 14.73
CA TYR A 306 4.32 -0.19 15.14
C TYR A 306 3.83 0.33 16.49
N ARG A 307 4.74 0.47 17.46
CA ARG A 307 4.40 1.03 18.77
C ARG A 307 3.91 2.47 18.66
N ALA A 308 4.63 3.31 17.92
CA ALA A 308 4.27 4.71 17.75
C ALA A 308 2.95 4.89 17.01
N VAL A 309 2.60 4.00 16.07
CA VAL A 309 1.26 3.99 15.48
C VAL A 309 0.19 3.72 16.53
N GLY A 310 0.40 2.76 17.43
CA GLY A 310 -0.49 2.53 18.57
C GLY A 310 -0.62 3.78 19.44
N GLU A 311 0.51 4.36 19.87
CA GLU A 311 0.54 5.57 20.70
C GLU A 311 -0.01 6.83 20.02
N GLU A 312 0.09 6.93 18.69
CA GLU A 312 -0.49 8.02 17.90
C GLU A 312 -2.00 7.83 17.76
N LEU A 313 -2.49 6.60 17.77
CA LEU A 313 -3.92 6.28 17.70
C LEU A 313 -4.57 6.10 19.07
N ASP A 314 -3.83 6.31 20.16
CA ASP A 314 -4.30 6.02 21.53
C ASP A 314 -4.78 4.56 21.69
N LEU A 315 -4.01 3.62 21.11
CA LEU A 315 -4.20 2.17 21.19
C LEU A 315 -3.04 1.48 21.89
N ASP A 316 -3.34 0.48 22.70
CA ASP A 316 -2.37 -0.40 23.31
C ASP A 316 -1.74 -1.31 22.25
N PHE A 317 -0.41 -1.31 22.18
CA PHE A 317 0.36 -2.15 21.26
C PHE A 317 1.03 -3.31 21.98
N SER A 318 0.92 -4.52 21.40
CA SER A 318 1.68 -5.68 21.85
C SER A 318 2.01 -6.63 20.70
N HIS A 319 3.02 -7.48 20.90
CA HIS A 319 3.40 -8.48 19.90
C HIS A 319 3.76 -9.83 20.56
N SER A 320 3.74 -10.89 19.77
CA SER A 320 4.19 -12.23 20.16
C SER A 320 5.08 -12.85 19.08
N ALA A 321 5.99 -13.74 19.48
CA ALA A 321 6.90 -14.46 18.56
C ALA A 321 6.23 -15.64 17.81
N ARG A 322 4.91 -15.79 17.96
CA ARG A 322 4.09 -16.83 17.33
C ARG A 322 2.67 -16.32 17.17
N PHE A 323 1.95 -16.91 16.24
CA PHE A 323 0.50 -16.76 16.14
C PHE A 323 -0.19 -17.60 17.24
N ASP A 324 -1.31 -17.09 17.74
CA ASP A 324 -2.20 -17.75 18.71
C ASP A 324 -3.64 -17.50 18.26
N ALA A 325 -4.29 -18.55 17.74
CA ALA A 325 -5.63 -18.45 17.17
C ALA A 325 -6.66 -17.89 18.16
N ARG A 326 -6.60 -18.29 19.44
CA ARG A 326 -7.55 -17.83 20.46
C ARG A 326 -7.38 -16.35 20.77
N ARG A 327 -6.13 -15.88 20.84
CA ARG A 327 -5.83 -14.46 21.04
C ARG A 327 -6.27 -13.65 19.83
N ALA A 328 -6.00 -14.12 18.62
CA ALA A 328 -6.45 -13.48 17.40
C ALA A 328 -7.98 -13.41 17.34
N GLY A 329 -8.69 -14.50 17.63
CA GLY A 329 -10.15 -14.51 17.66
C GLY A 329 -10.76 -13.52 18.65
N ARG A 330 -10.14 -13.29 19.81
CA ARG A 330 -10.58 -12.22 20.73
C ARG A 330 -10.41 -10.83 20.12
N ALA A 331 -9.22 -10.53 19.60
CA ALA A 331 -8.95 -9.24 18.95
C ALA A 331 -9.91 -8.97 17.78
N LEU A 332 -10.18 -10.00 16.97
CA LEU A 332 -11.09 -9.90 15.82
C LEU A 332 -12.55 -9.64 16.22
N ARG A 333 -13.04 -10.28 17.30
CA ARG A 333 -14.38 -10.01 17.85
C ARG A 333 -14.52 -8.59 18.38
N ASP A 334 -13.42 -8.05 18.93
CA ASP A 334 -13.36 -6.66 19.41
C ASP A 334 -13.11 -5.66 18.26
N GLY A 335 -13.07 -6.11 17.01
CA GLY A 335 -12.91 -5.27 15.82
C GLY A 335 -11.47 -4.85 15.50
N PHE A 336 -10.47 -5.54 16.04
CA PHE A 336 -9.04 -5.27 15.78
C PHE A 336 -8.43 -6.30 14.82
N PRO A 337 -8.05 -5.89 13.59
CA PRO A 337 -7.28 -6.73 12.69
C PRO A 337 -5.91 -7.08 13.30
N VAL A 338 -5.38 -8.25 12.95
CA VAL A 338 -4.10 -8.75 13.48
C VAL A 338 -3.06 -8.80 12.37
N ILE A 339 -1.92 -8.14 12.57
CA ILE A 339 -0.81 -8.25 11.62
C ILE A 339 0.02 -9.48 11.96
N VAL A 340 0.36 -10.29 10.96
CA VAL A 340 1.24 -11.45 11.12
C VAL A 340 2.42 -11.35 10.20
N TRP A 341 3.63 -11.65 10.71
CA TRP A 341 4.80 -11.89 9.87
C TRP A 341 5.09 -13.38 9.83
N ARG A 342 5.14 -13.93 8.61
CA ARG A 342 5.23 -15.37 8.36
C ARG A 342 6.30 -15.69 7.34
N ARG A 343 6.82 -16.91 7.42
CA ARG A 343 7.64 -17.47 6.36
C ARG A 343 6.74 -17.99 5.24
N VAL A 344 7.15 -17.79 4.00
CA VAL A 344 6.33 -18.15 2.83
C VAL A 344 7.10 -18.99 1.84
N ALA A 345 6.36 -19.82 1.11
CA ALA A 345 6.81 -20.56 -0.06
C ALA A 345 5.92 -20.15 -1.25
N LEU A 346 6.52 -19.92 -2.43
CA LEU A 346 5.80 -19.37 -3.58
C LEU A 346 4.64 -20.28 -4.03
N GLU A 347 4.85 -21.59 -3.95
CA GLU A 347 3.87 -22.61 -4.28
C GLU A 347 2.64 -22.53 -3.38
N ARG A 348 2.84 -22.24 -2.08
CA ARG A 348 1.75 -22.05 -1.11
C ARG A 348 0.97 -20.76 -1.38
N GLU A 349 1.67 -19.67 -1.68
CA GLU A 349 1.01 -18.41 -2.05
C GLU A 349 0.18 -18.53 -3.32
N LYS A 350 0.70 -19.26 -4.32
CA LYS A 350 -0.05 -19.56 -5.53
C LYS A 350 -1.35 -20.33 -5.21
N ALA A 351 -1.28 -21.35 -4.36
CA ALA A 351 -2.46 -22.09 -3.93
C ALA A 351 -3.49 -21.21 -3.20
N HIS A 352 -3.04 -20.29 -2.35
CA HIS A 352 -3.92 -19.31 -1.69
C HIS A 352 -4.59 -18.36 -2.69
N ALA A 353 -3.83 -17.85 -3.66
CA ALA A 353 -4.35 -16.97 -4.70
C ALA A 353 -5.39 -17.67 -5.60
N GLU A 354 -5.12 -18.92 -6.00
CA GLU A 354 -6.07 -19.75 -6.75
C GLU A 354 -7.36 -19.99 -5.96
N LEU A 355 -7.24 -20.27 -4.66
CA LEU A 355 -8.39 -20.45 -3.78
C LEU A 355 -9.18 -19.15 -3.60
N ALA A 356 -8.51 -18.01 -3.45
CA ALA A 356 -9.14 -16.70 -3.36
C ALA A 356 -9.91 -16.37 -4.66
N ALA A 357 -9.32 -16.63 -5.83
CA ALA A 357 -10.00 -16.45 -7.11
C ALA A 357 -11.26 -17.32 -7.25
N ARG A 358 -11.19 -18.57 -6.75
CA ARG A 358 -12.37 -19.46 -6.71
C ARG A 358 -13.47 -18.93 -5.79
N PHE A 359 -13.13 -18.47 -4.58
CA PHE A 359 -14.12 -17.87 -3.68
C PHE A 359 -14.75 -16.58 -4.24
N ALA A 360 -13.97 -15.80 -5.00
CA ALA A 360 -14.50 -14.62 -5.67
C ALA A 360 -15.49 -14.99 -6.80
N ALA A 361 -15.23 -16.07 -7.53
CA ALA A 361 -16.12 -16.58 -8.57
C ALA A 361 -17.37 -17.29 -8.00
N GLU A 362 -17.22 -17.95 -6.84
CA GLU A 362 -18.26 -18.73 -6.17
C GLU A 362 -18.39 -18.32 -4.69
N PRO A 363 -19.09 -17.20 -4.40
CA PRO A 363 -19.20 -16.67 -3.03
C PRO A 363 -19.85 -17.64 -2.02
N ASN A 364 -20.69 -18.56 -2.51
CA ASN A 364 -21.40 -19.56 -1.72
C ASN A 364 -20.62 -20.90 -1.61
N LEU A 365 -19.39 -20.97 -2.14
CA LEU A 365 -18.57 -22.16 -1.99
C LEU A 365 -18.31 -22.36 -0.50
N ALA A 366 -18.77 -23.50 0.03
CA ALA A 366 -18.53 -23.87 1.42
C ALA A 366 -17.04 -23.68 1.74
N ALA A 367 -16.74 -22.99 2.84
CA ALA A 367 -15.44 -22.50 3.28
C ALA A 367 -14.40 -23.60 3.61
N ALA A 368 -14.23 -24.59 2.75
CA ALA A 368 -13.29 -25.67 2.94
C ALA A 368 -11.95 -25.28 2.31
N VAL A 369 -11.11 -24.59 3.09
CA VAL A 369 -9.67 -24.70 2.88
C VAL A 369 -9.32 -26.15 3.22
N PRO A 370 -8.85 -26.97 2.26
CA PRO A 370 -8.58 -28.37 2.52
C PRO A 370 -7.51 -28.51 3.63
N PRO A 371 -7.65 -29.50 4.54
CA PRO A 371 -6.60 -29.80 5.51
C PRO A 371 -5.26 -30.04 4.80
N LEU A 372 -4.17 -29.64 5.44
CA LEU A 372 -2.85 -29.98 4.92
C LEU A 372 -2.54 -31.44 5.23
N ASP A 373 -2.08 -32.19 4.23
CA ASP A 373 -1.53 -33.51 4.46
C ASP A 373 -0.19 -33.41 5.23
N PRO A 374 0.24 -34.49 5.90
CA PRO A 374 1.46 -34.48 6.71
C PRO A 374 2.73 -34.11 5.94
N ASP A 375 2.83 -34.49 4.66
CA ASP A 375 3.99 -34.22 3.84
C ASP A 375 4.06 -32.72 3.54
N THR A 376 2.95 -32.11 3.13
CA THR A 376 2.82 -30.65 2.95
C THR A 376 3.16 -29.89 4.22
N LEU A 377 2.68 -30.34 5.39
CA LEU A 377 3.01 -29.72 6.68
C LEU A 377 4.52 -29.76 6.99
N SER A 378 5.18 -30.86 6.64
CA SER A 378 6.63 -31.03 6.86
C SER A 378 7.49 -30.17 5.92
N GLU A 379 6.94 -29.82 4.75
CA GLU A 379 7.59 -28.97 3.76
C GLU A 379 7.38 -27.47 4.02
N LEU A 380 6.48 -27.10 4.93
CA LEU A 380 6.26 -25.70 5.27
C LEU A 380 7.57 -25.03 5.75
N PRO A 381 7.79 -23.76 5.37
CA PRO A 381 8.94 -23.02 5.85
C PRO A 381 8.93 -22.91 7.38
N ASP A 382 9.97 -23.46 8.03
CA ASP A 382 10.13 -23.31 9.48
C ASP A 382 10.24 -21.82 9.84
N ARG A 383 9.32 -21.34 10.70
CA ARG A 383 9.29 -19.98 11.22
C ARG A 383 10.62 -19.51 11.81
N LYS A 384 11.41 -20.43 12.41
CA LYS A 384 12.72 -20.14 13.02
C LYS A 384 13.85 -20.08 12.00
N LYS A 385 13.67 -20.65 10.80
CA LYS A 385 14.73 -20.73 9.79
C LYS A 385 14.98 -19.36 9.18
N THR A 386 16.19 -18.84 9.42
CA THR A 386 16.68 -17.63 8.77
C THR A 386 16.98 -17.89 7.30
N GLY A 387 16.59 -16.97 6.42
CA GLY A 387 16.85 -17.07 4.97
C GLY A 387 15.67 -17.56 4.14
N SER A 388 14.63 -18.12 4.76
CA SER A 388 13.34 -18.33 4.08
C SER A 388 12.67 -16.97 3.80
N PRO A 389 12.03 -16.78 2.63
CA PRO A 389 11.28 -15.56 2.33
C PRO A 389 10.30 -15.24 3.46
N SER A 390 10.23 -13.95 3.82
CA SER A 390 9.32 -13.45 4.85
C SER A 390 8.27 -12.57 4.21
N HIS A 391 7.06 -12.66 4.72
CA HIS A 391 5.94 -11.82 4.31
C HIS A 391 5.11 -11.35 5.49
N ALA A 392 4.37 -10.26 5.30
CA ALA A 392 3.40 -9.77 6.26
C ALA A 392 1.99 -9.87 5.67
N SER A 393 1.03 -10.27 6.48
CA SER A 393 -0.38 -10.35 6.10
C SER A 393 -1.24 -9.75 7.20
N VAL A 394 -2.47 -9.31 6.88
CA VAL A 394 -3.42 -8.77 7.86
C VAL A 394 -4.57 -9.77 8.03
N ILE A 395 -4.68 -10.37 9.20
CA ILE A 395 -5.80 -11.26 9.53
C ILE A 395 -7.01 -10.38 9.86
N ILE A 396 -8.11 -10.64 9.16
CA ILE A 396 -9.39 -9.94 9.33
C ILE A 396 -10.52 -10.87 9.77
N GLY A 397 -10.31 -12.18 9.78
CA GLY A 397 -11.30 -13.13 10.29
C GLY A 397 -10.69 -14.45 10.67
N ILE A 398 -11.43 -15.21 11.47
CA ILE A 398 -11.06 -16.57 11.89
C ILE A 398 -12.32 -17.42 11.91
N ASP A 399 -12.25 -18.64 11.43
CA ASP A 399 -13.29 -19.65 11.53
C ASP A 399 -12.67 -20.83 12.29
N GLU A 400 -12.88 -20.87 13.62
CA GLU A 400 -12.27 -21.89 14.48
C GLU A 400 -12.83 -23.27 14.17
N GLN A 401 -14.11 -23.36 13.79
CA GLN A 401 -14.77 -24.61 13.39
C GLN A 401 -14.21 -25.17 12.09
N ALA A 402 -13.98 -24.31 11.09
CA ALA A 402 -13.29 -24.70 9.86
C ALA A 402 -11.80 -24.96 10.10
N GLY A 403 -11.21 -24.37 11.12
CA GLY A 403 -9.76 -24.32 11.29
C GLY A 403 -9.07 -23.42 10.26
N THR A 404 -9.69 -22.28 9.92
CA THR A 404 -9.24 -21.38 8.84
C THR A 404 -9.11 -19.94 9.33
N VAL A 405 -8.16 -19.19 8.79
CA VAL A 405 -8.08 -17.73 8.92
C VAL A 405 -8.43 -17.05 7.60
N ILE A 406 -9.04 -15.87 7.69
CA ILE A 406 -9.28 -14.96 6.56
C ILE A 406 -8.29 -13.81 6.68
N TYR A 407 -7.54 -13.55 5.62
CA TYR A 407 -6.49 -12.54 5.64
C TYR A 407 -6.46 -11.74 4.36
N LEU A 408 -5.94 -10.53 4.46
CA LEU A 408 -5.68 -9.66 3.33
C LEU A 408 -4.23 -9.85 2.86
N GLU A 409 -4.09 -10.09 1.56
CA GLU A 409 -2.84 -10.30 0.85
C GLU A 409 -2.46 -9.02 0.08
N LEU A 410 -1.19 -8.64 0.26
CA LEU A 410 -0.57 -7.43 -0.28
C LEU A 410 0.01 -7.66 -1.68
N TRP A 411 0.17 -8.92 -2.10
CA TRP A 411 0.70 -9.32 -3.39
C TRP A 411 -0.42 -9.55 -4.42
N GLY A 412 -0.63 -8.57 -5.30
CA GLY A 412 -1.29 -8.81 -6.60
C GLY A 412 -2.71 -8.24 -6.76
N THR A 413 -3.23 -8.45 -7.98
CA THR A 413 -4.49 -7.87 -8.48
C THR A 413 -5.67 -8.81 -8.22
N GLY A 414 -6.48 -8.50 -7.21
CA GLY A 414 -7.70 -9.23 -6.86
C GLY A 414 -8.43 -8.54 -5.70
N SER A 415 -9.43 -9.20 -5.09
CA SER A 415 -10.07 -8.67 -3.87
C SER A 415 -9.10 -8.60 -2.69
N GLY A 416 -7.93 -9.22 -2.79
CA GLY A 416 -6.92 -9.35 -1.74
C GLY A 416 -7.35 -10.23 -0.57
N VAL A 417 -8.59 -10.74 -0.53
CA VAL A 417 -9.09 -11.58 0.55
C VAL A 417 -8.75 -13.05 0.29
N CYS A 418 -7.85 -13.59 1.09
CA CYS A 418 -7.38 -14.97 1.02
C CYS A 418 -7.79 -15.77 2.26
N ARG A 419 -7.67 -17.10 2.17
CA ARG A 419 -7.90 -18.02 3.28
C ARG A 419 -6.78 -19.05 3.36
N MET A 420 -6.38 -19.42 4.58
CA MET A 420 -5.42 -20.50 4.85
C MET A 420 -5.79 -21.25 6.13
N ARG A 421 -5.21 -22.43 6.33
CA ARG A 421 -5.42 -23.20 7.57
C ARG A 421 -4.78 -22.49 8.77
N ILE A 422 -5.41 -22.56 9.93
CA ILE A 422 -4.84 -22.06 11.19
C ILE A 422 -3.48 -22.74 11.46
N GLU A 423 -3.39 -24.06 11.26
CA GLU A 423 -2.16 -24.83 11.47
C GLU A 423 -1.00 -24.38 10.57
N GLU A 424 -1.29 -23.97 9.33
CA GLU A 424 -0.30 -23.42 8.40
C GLU A 424 0.24 -22.08 8.92
N LEU A 425 -0.64 -21.20 9.40
CA LEU A 425 -0.25 -19.92 9.95
C LEU A 425 0.54 -20.09 11.25
N GLU A 426 0.12 -20.99 12.15
CA GLU A 426 0.84 -21.27 13.40
C GLU A 426 2.25 -21.84 13.16
N ALA A 427 2.41 -22.67 12.13
CA ALA A 427 3.68 -23.25 11.74
C ALA A 427 4.66 -22.21 11.16
N THR A 428 4.15 -21.26 10.38
CA THR A 428 4.96 -20.32 9.59
C THR A 428 5.13 -18.94 10.22
N ALA A 429 4.20 -18.49 11.07
CA ALA A 429 4.25 -17.18 11.72
C ALA A 429 5.36 -17.11 12.77
N TYR A 430 6.24 -16.13 12.62
CA TYR A 430 7.34 -15.84 13.55
C TYR A 430 7.14 -14.52 14.31
N ALA A 431 6.13 -13.71 13.93
CA ALA A 431 5.67 -12.58 14.73
C ALA A 431 4.17 -12.33 14.50
N SER A 432 3.48 -11.87 15.54
CA SER A 432 2.10 -11.39 15.45
C SER A 432 1.95 -10.12 16.28
N PHE A 433 1.22 -9.14 15.76
CA PHE A 433 1.08 -7.81 16.33
C PHE A 433 -0.40 -7.52 16.56
N PHE A 434 -0.70 -7.00 17.74
CA PHE A 434 -2.04 -6.77 18.23
C PHE A 434 -2.15 -5.32 18.71
N TYR A 435 -3.25 -4.69 18.35
CA TYR A 435 -3.72 -3.44 18.94
C TYR A 435 -4.97 -3.72 19.78
N ALA A 436 -5.22 -2.86 20.77
CA ALA A 436 -6.41 -2.87 21.60
C ALA A 436 -6.70 -1.45 22.11
N LEU A 437 -7.93 -1.20 22.58
CA LEU A 437 -8.32 0.07 23.18
C LEU A 437 -7.91 0.22 24.64
#